data_AF-A0A970KMI1-F1
#
_entry.id   AF-A0A970KMI1-F1
#
_cell.length_a   1.000
_cell.length_b   1.000
_cell.length_c   1.000
_cell.angle_alpha   90.00
_cell.angle_beta   90.00
_cell.angle_gamma   90.00
#
_symmetry.space_group_name_H-M   'P 1'
#
loop_
_entity.id
_entity.type
_entity.pdbx_description
1 polymer ?
#
loop_
_entity_poly.entity_id
_entity_poly.type
_entity_poly.pdbx_seq_one_letter_code
_entity_poly.pdbx_strand_id
1 'polypeptide(L)'
;MIEDLMVIKQRYYEYLWRNVEDAEEYLPLLQNEGDLYRWSDLNCQDSNTANWQGHTFLNRTRLVLQRYGRDMDKELFDKLAGAFRYWLKHDFQNTNWWYMQIGVPSALCDLTIMLEDELTEEELDKAVSIIQRGSFSHNQHAYNMTGANLIWGVWTTVKHALLVQDCELLKKAVDRASEEILIADGLKEGVKPDYSFFQHGPQHYTMGYGRSFTESLSPMVYILSGTEYQFSKEILKLLVDFLLEGQVYMIRNGTVDYLAIGREYCRPEAYTSIAIRRAAELYSKTSSIPRKANLEAFITAYDSGTPYIKETKFFKDSLVLTHQRQNFYISIKGLNNTLIGSESLNGENILGYNLSYGTNMCFMCTGKEYENMPAVWDYSMMPGTTSYIESEQDVLNRLNIWNSKIGLNDKCYASIKNGKGAMTMDFDNRDMLTGTVTYIVFDEGVIVLGTNICCHKQNNDKEIWTTINQCVLEDNFNVQADGNVITNGSFLYINLDPERKLEYTYAKVTGSWRRNNKNIPTETVAVDVLKIGISHGTSPKGSKFSYAVIDASKKLEVENIVNTPLIQGVEFGNGGHIFVFHKAGEYTLKSGKTIKSDGGVVVNNI
;
A
#
# COMPACT_ATOMS: atom_id res chain seq x y z
N MET A 1 31.68 -13.97 -17.86
CA MET A 1 30.88 -12.78 -18.23
C MET A 1 29.87 -13.13 -19.32
N ILE A 2 30.29 -13.39 -20.56
CA ILE A 2 29.33 -13.62 -21.64
C ILE A 2 28.48 -14.90 -21.46
N GLU A 3 29.07 -15.99 -20.96
CA GLU A 3 28.33 -17.24 -20.66
C GLU A 3 27.22 -17.00 -19.63
N ASP A 4 27.54 -16.31 -18.54
CA ASP A 4 26.57 -15.92 -17.51
C ASP A 4 25.50 -14.98 -18.05
N LEU A 5 25.84 -14.03 -18.92
CA LEU A 5 24.86 -13.16 -19.59
C LEU A 5 23.86 -13.98 -20.41
N MET A 6 24.32 -14.99 -21.16
CA MET A 6 23.44 -15.86 -21.93
C MET A 6 22.55 -16.72 -21.05
N VAL A 7 23.05 -17.21 -19.91
CA VAL A 7 22.23 -17.90 -18.90
C VAL A 7 21.15 -16.97 -18.33
N ILE A 8 21.49 -15.71 -18.04
CA ILE A 8 20.54 -14.71 -17.54
C ILE A 8 19.47 -14.40 -18.60
N LYS A 9 19.87 -14.18 -19.86
CA LYS A 9 18.94 -13.94 -20.97
C LYS A 9 17.98 -15.12 -21.16
N GLN A 10 18.49 -16.35 -21.13
CA GLN A 10 17.67 -17.56 -21.24
C GLN A 10 16.65 -17.67 -20.10
N ARG A 11 17.07 -17.45 -18.84
CA ARG A 11 16.14 -17.45 -17.69
C ARG A 11 15.11 -16.34 -17.78
N TYR A 12 15.50 -15.18 -18.30
CA TYR A 12 14.58 -14.08 -18.50
C TYR A 12 13.55 -14.39 -19.59
N TYR A 13 13.99 -14.97 -20.71
CA TYR A 13 13.10 -15.49 -21.75
C TYR A 13 12.10 -16.50 -21.17
N GLU A 14 12.56 -17.48 -20.38
CA GLU A 14 11.67 -18.45 -19.72
C GLU A 14 10.69 -17.79 -18.74
N TYR A 15 11.15 -16.80 -17.97
CA TYR A 15 10.31 -16.02 -17.06
C TYR A 15 9.21 -15.24 -17.81
N LEU A 16 9.51 -14.74 -19.02
CA LEU A 16 8.54 -14.02 -19.85
C LEU A 16 7.39 -14.92 -20.30
N TRP A 17 7.61 -16.21 -20.55
CA TRP A 17 6.59 -17.16 -21.01
C TRP A 17 5.73 -17.78 -19.89
N ARG A 18 5.50 -17.05 -18.81
CA ARG A 18 4.59 -17.46 -17.74
C ARG A 18 3.13 -17.40 -18.22
N ASN A 19 2.33 -18.39 -17.86
CA ASN A 19 0.90 -18.38 -18.15
C ASN A 19 0.22 -17.23 -17.39
N VAL A 20 -0.59 -16.46 -18.11
CA VAL A 20 -1.43 -15.40 -17.54
C VAL A 20 -2.89 -15.78 -17.78
N GLU A 21 -3.74 -15.49 -16.80
CA GLU A 21 -5.19 -15.63 -16.93
C GLU A 21 -5.73 -14.44 -17.77
N ASP A 22 -6.87 -14.63 -18.44
CA ASP A 22 -7.68 -13.57 -19.05
C ASP A 22 -7.04 -12.70 -20.14
N ALA A 23 -6.61 -13.30 -21.26
CA ALA A 23 -6.21 -12.55 -22.46
C ALA A 23 -6.92 -12.98 -23.75
N GLU A 24 -7.75 -14.03 -23.69
CA GLU A 24 -8.44 -14.59 -24.86
C GLU A 24 -9.51 -13.65 -25.41
N GLU A 25 -10.13 -12.85 -24.54
CA GLU A 25 -11.15 -11.86 -24.89
C GLU A 25 -10.66 -10.80 -25.88
N TYR A 26 -9.35 -10.58 -25.96
CA TYR A 26 -8.77 -9.59 -26.87
C TYR A 26 -8.65 -10.08 -28.31
N LEU A 27 -8.58 -11.39 -28.55
CA LEU A 27 -8.31 -11.93 -29.88
C LEU A 27 -9.25 -11.43 -30.98
N PRO A 28 -10.58 -11.30 -30.76
CA PRO A 28 -11.48 -10.75 -31.78
C PRO A 28 -11.19 -9.29 -32.17
N LEU A 29 -10.40 -8.57 -31.37
CA LEU A 29 -10.02 -7.18 -31.58
C LEU A 29 -8.71 -7.05 -32.39
N LEU A 30 -7.98 -8.14 -32.64
CA LEU A 30 -6.76 -8.12 -33.46
C LEU A 30 -7.13 -8.10 -34.94
N GLN A 31 -6.92 -6.96 -35.60
CA GLN A 31 -7.32 -6.75 -36.99
C GLN A 31 -6.11 -6.48 -37.89
N ASN A 32 -6.23 -6.92 -39.13
CA ASN A 32 -5.24 -6.65 -40.18
C ASN A 32 -5.27 -5.16 -40.58
N GLU A 33 -4.09 -4.57 -40.76
CA GLU A 33 -3.90 -3.21 -41.28
C GLU A 33 -2.78 -3.23 -42.32
N GLY A 34 -3.13 -3.61 -43.56
CA GLY A 34 -2.15 -3.84 -44.62
C GLY A 34 -1.31 -5.09 -44.33
N ASP A 35 0.01 -4.94 -44.28
CA ASP A 35 0.94 -6.04 -43.94
C ASP A 35 1.18 -6.16 -42.42
N LEU A 36 0.43 -5.42 -41.60
CA LEU A 36 0.59 -5.32 -40.15
C LEU A 36 -0.71 -5.68 -39.42
N TYR A 37 -0.67 -5.64 -38.08
CA TYR A 37 -1.84 -5.88 -37.24
C TYR A 37 -1.99 -4.82 -36.15
N ARG A 38 -3.22 -4.58 -35.71
CA ARG A 38 -3.53 -3.65 -34.62
C ARG A 38 -4.69 -4.15 -33.76
N TRP A 39 -4.73 -3.69 -32.52
CA TRP A 39 -5.90 -3.81 -31.65
C TRP A 39 -6.92 -2.74 -32.04
N SER A 40 -8.08 -3.13 -32.56
CA SER A 40 -9.05 -2.22 -33.18
C SER A 40 -9.66 -1.18 -32.23
N ASP A 41 -9.72 -1.52 -30.94
CA ASP A 41 -10.26 -0.70 -29.85
C ASP A 41 -9.24 0.27 -29.24
N LEU A 42 -7.95 0.15 -29.56
CA LEU A 42 -6.89 0.99 -28.99
C LEU A 42 -6.45 2.09 -29.97
N ASN A 43 -6.52 3.33 -29.53
CA ASN A 43 -5.99 4.49 -30.21
C ASN A 43 -4.59 4.85 -29.68
N CYS A 44 -3.56 4.31 -30.31
CA CYS A 44 -2.15 4.55 -29.97
C CYS A 44 -1.71 6.02 -29.98
N GLN A 45 -2.45 6.90 -30.68
CA GLN A 45 -2.18 8.34 -30.79
C GLN A 45 -2.89 9.17 -29.71
N ASP A 46 -3.62 8.54 -28.79
CA ASP A 46 -4.23 9.28 -27.69
C ASP A 46 -3.17 10.00 -26.83
N SER A 47 -3.57 11.11 -26.20
CA SER A 47 -2.67 11.97 -25.42
C SER A 47 -2.88 11.84 -23.91
N ASN A 48 -3.57 10.79 -23.45
CA ASN A 48 -3.81 10.60 -22.02
C ASN A 48 -2.49 10.37 -21.29
N THR A 49 -2.18 11.22 -20.30
CA THR A 49 -0.91 11.15 -19.57
C THR A 49 -0.93 10.15 -18.42
N ALA A 50 -2.11 9.61 -18.07
CA ALA A 50 -2.27 8.63 -17.00
C ALA A 50 -2.58 7.23 -17.53
N ASN A 51 -3.48 7.09 -18.50
CA ASN A 51 -3.94 5.83 -19.08
C ASN A 51 -3.77 5.84 -20.61
N TRP A 52 -2.52 5.79 -21.06
CA TRP A 52 -2.19 5.89 -22.47
C TRP A 52 -2.40 4.55 -23.19
N GLN A 53 -3.28 4.54 -24.19
CA GLN A 53 -3.65 3.32 -24.92
C GLN A 53 -2.50 2.80 -25.78
N GLY A 54 -1.56 3.67 -26.15
CA GLY A 54 -0.34 3.26 -26.81
C GLY A 54 0.53 2.30 -25.98
N HIS A 55 0.65 2.53 -24.67
CA HIS A 55 1.32 1.59 -23.77
C HIS A 55 0.48 0.35 -23.51
N THR A 56 -0.85 0.50 -23.44
CA THR A 56 -1.79 -0.63 -23.33
C THR A 56 -1.66 -1.59 -24.52
N PHE A 57 -1.45 -1.07 -25.72
CA PHE A 57 -1.24 -1.86 -26.94
C PHE A 57 -0.10 -2.87 -26.77
N LEU A 58 1.08 -2.40 -26.34
CA LEU A 58 2.25 -3.25 -26.12
C LEU A 58 2.01 -4.30 -25.03
N ASN A 59 1.44 -3.88 -23.89
CA ASN A 59 1.17 -4.80 -22.79
C ASN A 59 0.15 -5.87 -23.17
N ARG A 60 -0.90 -5.51 -23.92
CA ARG A 60 -1.88 -6.46 -24.42
C ARG A 60 -1.24 -7.47 -25.36
N THR A 61 -0.43 -7.04 -26.32
CA THR A 61 0.31 -7.95 -27.21
C THR A 61 1.17 -8.94 -26.42
N ARG A 62 1.88 -8.46 -25.39
CA ARG A 62 2.68 -9.31 -24.48
C ARG A 62 1.80 -10.29 -23.70
N LEU A 63 0.67 -9.86 -23.17
CA LEU A 63 -0.25 -10.72 -22.40
C LEU A 63 -0.84 -11.84 -23.27
N VAL A 64 -1.20 -11.56 -24.52
CA VAL A 64 -1.72 -12.58 -25.43
C VAL A 64 -0.63 -13.60 -25.78
N LEU A 65 0.62 -13.15 -26.06
CA LEU A 65 1.75 -14.08 -26.22
C LEU A 65 1.91 -14.99 -25.00
N GLN A 66 1.88 -14.41 -23.79
CA GLN A 66 2.00 -15.15 -22.54
C GLN A 66 0.89 -16.18 -22.31
N ARG A 67 -0.36 -15.85 -22.63
CA ARG A 67 -1.53 -16.71 -22.41
C ARG A 67 -1.45 -18.02 -23.19
N TYR A 68 -1.03 -17.94 -24.44
CA TYR A 68 -0.96 -19.09 -25.35
C TYR A 68 0.40 -19.79 -25.29
N GLY A 69 1.41 -19.14 -24.71
CA GLY A 69 2.73 -19.71 -24.54
C GLY A 69 3.43 -19.98 -25.86
N ARG A 70 4.43 -20.87 -25.80
CA ARG A 70 5.31 -21.19 -26.94
C ARG A 70 4.71 -22.17 -27.95
N ASP A 71 3.63 -22.87 -27.57
CA ASP A 71 2.94 -23.85 -28.41
C ASP A 71 1.78 -23.23 -29.21
N MET A 72 1.70 -21.89 -29.26
CA MET A 72 0.71 -21.13 -30.02
C MET A 72 0.75 -21.51 -31.51
N ASP A 73 -0.42 -21.47 -32.17
CA ASP A 73 -0.46 -21.63 -33.62
C ASP A 73 0.34 -20.53 -34.33
N LYS A 74 1.04 -20.92 -35.40
CA LYS A 74 1.91 -20.01 -36.15
C LYS A 74 1.16 -18.79 -36.69
N GLU A 75 -0.10 -18.95 -37.10
CA GLU A 75 -0.89 -17.85 -37.65
C GLU A 75 -1.12 -16.76 -36.61
N LEU A 76 -1.50 -17.11 -35.39
CA LEU A 76 -1.66 -16.16 -34.29
C LEU A 76 -0.33 -15.53 -33.88
N PHE A 77 0.75 -16.32 -33.85
CA PHE A 77 2.08 -15.81 -33.57
C PHE A 77 2.50 -14.74 -34.59
N ASP A 78 2.33 -15.01 -35.90
CA ASP A 78 2.63 -14.08 -36.99
C ASP A 78 1.80 -12.79 -36.89
N LYS A 79 0.52 -12.90 -36.48
CA LYS A 79 -0.35 -11.74 -36.22
C LYS A 79 0.17 -10.86 -35.09
N LEU A 80 0.60 -11.46 -33.98
CA LEU A 80 1.14 -10.73 -32.83
C LEU A 80 2.51 -10.09 -33.14
N ALA A 81 3.35 -10.78 -33.90
CA ALA A 81 4.58 -10.21 -34.43
C ALA A 81 4.28 -9.01 -35.36
N GLY A 82 3.26 -9.10 -36.21
CA GLY A 82 2.78 -7.97 -37.01
C GLY A 82 2.23 -6.81 -36.19
N ALA A 83 1.63 -7.06 -35.02
CA ALA A 83 1.22 -6.02 -34.08
C ALA A 83 2.43 -5.32 -33.42
N PHE A 84 3.45 -6.08 -33.06
CA PHE A 84 4.72 -5.53 -32.60
C PHE A 84 5.37 -4.63 -33.68
N ARG A 85 5.44 -5.12 -34.93
CA ARG A 85 5.96 -4.34 -36.07
C ARG A 85 5.17 -3.06 -36.33
N TYR A 86 3.84 -3.11 -36.18
CA TYR A 86 2.99 -1.93 -36.25
C TYR A 86 3.44 -0.85 -35.26
N TRP A 87 3.64 -1.25 -34.00
CA TRP A 87 4.11 -0.32 -32.99
C TRP A 87 5.50 0.25 -33.30
N LEU A 88 6.46 -0.61 -33.69
CA LEU A 88 7.82 -0.19 -34.02
C LEU A 88 7.87 0.82 -35.19
N LYS A 89 7.07 0.57 -36.23
CA LYS A 89 6.99 1.42 -37.42
C LYS A 89 6.56 2.84 -37.07
N HIS A 90 5.58 2.96 -36.17
CA HIS A 90 4.96 4.24 -35.83
C HIS A 90 5.65 4.98 -34.69
N ASP A 91 6.28 4.25 -33.75
CA ASP A 91 7.02 4.85 -32.62
C ASP A 91 6.20 5.94 -31.92
N PHE A 92 4.96 5.60 -31.53
CA PHE A 92 4.02 6.57 -31.00
C PHE A 92 4.55 7.23 -29.72
N GLN A 93 4.15 8.48 -29.50
CA GLN A 93 4.69 9.35 -28.46
C GLN A 93 3.62 9.77 -27.46
N ASN A 94 4.03 10.01 -26.21
CA ASN A 94 3.19 10.60 -25.17
C ASN A 94 3.98 11.71 -24.44
N THR A 95 3.28 12.72 -23.93
CA THR A 95 3.90 13.86 -23.23
C THR A 95 4.36 13.51 -21.82
N ASN A 96 3.83 12.44 -21.20
CA ASN A 96 4.32 11.96 -19.92
C ASN A 96 5.65 11.20 -20.10
N TRP A 97 6.70 11.72 -19.47
CA TRP A 97 8.05 11.16 -19.50
C TRP A 97 8.10 9.69 -19.09
N TRP A 98 7.26 9.26 -18.15
CA TRP A 98 7.26 7.88 -17.64
C TRP A 98 6.97 6.88 -18.76
N TYR A 99 6.01 7.17 -19.64
CA TYR A 99 5.72 6.28 -20.76
C TYR A 99 6.91 6.16 -21.72
N MET A 100 7.57 7.28 -22.01
CA MET A 100 8.65 7.34 -22.99
C MET A 100 9.98 6.79 -22.46
N GLN A 101 10.18 6.82 -21.15
CA GLN A 101 11.46 6.47 -20.51
C GLN A 101 11.40 5.17 -19.71
N ILE A 102 10.20 4.70 -19.33
CA ILE A 102 10.02 3.49 -18.52
C ILE A 102 9.06 2.53 -19.21
N GLY A 103 7.80 2.93 -19.40
CA GLY A 103 6.73 2.04 -19.87
C GLY A 103 7.01 1.40 -21.23
N VAL A 104 7.16 2.22 -22.27
CA VAL A 104 7.44 1.75 -23.65
C VAL A 104 8.77 1.02 -23.75
N PRO A 105 9.91 1.56 -23.26
CA PRO A 105 11.18 0.84 -23.29
C PRO A 105 11.11 -0.54 -22.66
N SER A 106 10.48 -0.67 -21.48
CA SER A 106 10.35 -1.95 -20.78
C SER A 106 9.46 -2.94 -21.54
N ALA A 107 8.30 -2.49 -22.03
CA ALA A 107 7.37 -3.35 -22.76
C ALA A 107 7.92 -3.81 -24.11
N LEU A 108 8.65 -2.92 -24.82
CA LEU A 108 9.34 -3.29 -26.05
C LEU A 108 10.48 -4.28 -25.81
N CYS A 109 11.27 -4.13 -24.74
CA CYS A 109 12.29 -5.13 -24.41
C CYS A 109 11.69 -6.54 -24.29
N ASP A 110 10.57 -6.65 -23.57
CA ASP A 110 9.91 -7.94 -23.33
C ASP A 110 9.47 -8.56 -24.65
N LEU A 111 8.81 -7.79 -25.51
CA LEU A 111 8.37 -8.25 -26.82
C LEU A 111 9.54 -8.59 -27.75
N THR A 112 10.60 -7.77 -27.77
CA THR A 112 11.79 -8.02 -28.59
C THR A 112 12.47 -9.33 -28.18
N ILE A 113 12.60 -9.63 -26.88
CA ILE A 113 13.17 -10.90 -26.41
C ILE A 113 12.24 -12.09 -26.74
N MET A 114 10.92 -11.91 -26.62
CA MET A 114 9.97 -12.98 -26.94
C MET A 114 9.90 -13.30 -28.43
N LEU A 115 10.12 -12.31 -29.30
CA LEU A 115 9.99 -12.40 -30.75
C LEU A 115 11.34 -12.44 -31.48
N GLU A 116 12.46 -12.54 -30.77
CA GLU A 116 13.81 -12.27 -31.29
C GLU A 116 14.14 -13.07 -32.56
N ASP A 117 13.77 -14.35 -32.60
CA ASP A 117 14.04 -15.26 -33.73
C ASP A 117 13.32 -14.88 -35.05
N GLU A 118 12.36 -13.95 -34.99
CA GLU A 118 11.46 -13.60 -36.08
C GLU A 118 11.65 -12.15 -36.56
N LEU A 119 12.61 -11.44 -35.95
CA LEU A 119 12.95 -10.07 -36.30
C LEU A 119 14.09 -10.04 -37.32
N THR A 120 13.94 -9.18 -38.31
CA THR A 120 15.06 -8.77 -39.17
C THR A 120 16.04 -7.90 -38.39
N GLU A 121 17.28 -7.78 -38.89
CA GLU A 121 18.30 -6.89 -38.30
C GLU A 121 17.80 -5.44 -38.21
N GLU A 122 17.09 -4.95 -39.24
CA GLU A 122 16.49 -3.60 -39.25
C GLU A 122 15.42 -3.42 -38.17
N GLU A 123 14.56 -4.43 -37.96
CA GLU A 123 13.53 -4.39 -36.92
C GLU A 123 14.13 -4.44 -35.52
N LEU A 124 15.16 -5.26 -35.33
CA LEU A 124 15.91 -5.34 -34.07
C LEU A 124 16.59 -4.00 -33.76
N ASP A 125 17.31 -3.42 -34.73
CA ASP A 125 17.93 -2.10 -34.58
C ASP A 125 16.91 -1.01 -34.25
N LYS A 126 15.76 -1.04 -34.93
CA LYS A 126 14.67 -0.10 -34.65
C LYS A 126 14.14 -0.28 -33.22
N ALA A 127 13.92 -1.51 -32.78
CA ALA A 127 13.47 -1.79 -31.41
C ALA A 127 14.49 -1.30 -30.37
N VAL A 128 15.78 -1.64 -30.55
CA VAL A 128 16.88 -1.21 -29.68
C VAL A 128 16.96 0.32 -29.60
N SER A 129 16.77 1.01 -30.73
CA SER A 129 16.79 2.49 -30.77
C SER A 129 15.72 3.16 -29.90
N ILE A 130 14.58 2.48 -29.69
CA ILE A 130 13.49 2.95 -28.83
C ILE A 130 13.74 2.52 -27.39
N ILE A 131 14.13 1.27 -27.18
CA ILE A 131 14.44 0.69 -25.86
C ILE A 131 15.51 1.49 -25.13
N GLN A 132 16.57 1.90 -25.82
CA GLN A 132 17.69 2.61 -25.19
C GLN A 132 17.27 3.94 -24.54
N ARG A 133 16.11 4.53 -24.90
CA ARG A 133 15.56 5.73 -24.26
C ARG A 133 15.32 5.58 -22.75
N GLY A 134 15.14 4.35 -22.27
CA GLY A 134 15.02 4.05 -20.84
C GLY A 134 16.28 3.47 -20.19
N SER A 135 17.31 3.21 -20.98
CA SER A 135 18.58 2.65 -20.50
C SER A 135 19.50 3.74 -19.95
N PHE A 136 20.24 3.44 -18.89
CA PHE A 136 21.26 4.34 -18.33
C PHE A 136 22.38 4.72 -19.29
N SER A 137 22.55 3.98 -20.38
CA SER A 137 23.48 4.36 -21.45
C SER A 137 23.05 5.63 -22.19
N HIS A 138 21.76 5.99 -22.19
CA HIS A 138 21.22 7.14 -22.92
C HIS A 138 20.28 8.03 -22.09
N ASN A 139 19.91 7.59 -20.88
CA ASN A 139 18.99 8.29 -20.00
C ASN A 139 19.61 8.54 -18.63
N GLN A 140 20.25 9.70 -18.49
CA GLN A 140 20.82 10.15 -17.22
C GLN A 140 19.74 10.49 -16.17
N HIS A 141 18.53 10.86 -16.61
CA HIS A 141 17.43 11.12 -15.68
C HIS A 141 17.11 9.85 -14.89
N ALA A 142 16.96 8.71 -15.58
CA ALA A 142 16.68 7.43 -14.95
C ALA A 142 17.75 6.99 -13.94
N TYR A 143 19.02 7.28 -14.21
CA TYR A 143 20.14 6.97 -13.31
C TYR A 143 20.10 7.75 -11.99
N ASN A 144 19.56 8.97 -12.03
CA ASN A 144 19.53 9.93 -10.92
C ASN A 144 18.23 9.87 -10.08
N MET A 145 17.29 8.98 -10.43
CA MET A 145 16.07 8.77 -9.63
C MET A 145 16.35 8.01 -8.33
N THR A 146 15.31 7.74 -7.56
CA THR A 146 15.35 7.03 -6.26
C THR A 146 14.18 6.04 -6.15
N GLY A 147 14.32 5.07 -5.25
CA GLY A 147 13.35 4.04 -4.93
C GLY A 147 12.85 3.28 -6.16
N ALA A 148 11.54 3.07 -6.23
CA ALA A 148 10.93 2.28 -7.31
C ALA A 148 11.18 2.87 -8.70
N ASN A 149 11.21 4.20 -8.82
CA ASN A 149 11.47 4.87 -10.10
C ASN A 149 12.87 4.52 -10.64
N LEU A 150 13.88 4.52 -9.77
CA LEU A 150 15.22 4.07 -10.15
C LEU A 150 15.23 2.61 -10.57
N ILE A 151 14.59 1.74 -9.79
CA ILE A 151 14.58 0.30 -10.06
C ILE A 151 13.92 0.01 -11.42
N TRP A 152 12.92 0.78 -11.84
CA TRP A 152 12.36 0.66 -13.17
C TRP A 152 13.37 1.01 -14.29
N GLY A 153 14.18 2.04 -14.08
CA GLY A 153 15.28 2.41 -14.98
C GLY A 153 16.40 1.35 -15.00
N VAL A 154 16.78 0.82 -13.84
CA VAL A 154 17.69 -0.32 -13.70
C VAL A 154 17.16 -1.48 -14.52
N TRP A 155 15.89 -1.85 -14.32
CA TRP A 155 15.32 -3.04 -14.93
C TRP A 155 15.28 -2.92 -16.46
N THR A 156 14.94 -1.73 -16.95
CA THR A 156 15.00 -1.43 -18.39
C THR A 156 16.43 -1.54 -18.92
N THR A 157 17.41 -1.05 -18.16
CA THR A 157 18.84 -1.14 -18.52
C THR A 157 19.33 -2.58 -18.51
N VAL A 158 18.92 -3.41 -17.55
CA VAL A 158 19.24 -4.85 -17.52
C VAL A 158 18.70 -5.53 -18.77
N LYS A 159 17.42 -5.34 -19.10
CA LYS A 159 16.82 -5.95 -20.31
C LYS A 159 17.51 -5.49 -21.59
N HIS A 160 17.82 -4.20 -21.69
CA HIS A 160 18.57 -3.67 -22.83
C HIS A 160 19.95 -4.32 -22.94
N ALA A 161 20.69 -4.44 -21.84
CA ALA A 161 22.00 -5.10 -21.81
C ALA A 161 21.92 -6.58 -22.24
N LEU A 162 20.86 -7.30 -21.88
CA LEU A 162 20.64 -8.67 -22.36
C LEU A 162 20.38 -8.73 -23.87
N LEU A 163 19.64 -7.76 -24.42
CA LEU A 163 19.36 -7.68 -25.85
C LEU A 163 20.63 -7.42 -26.68
N VAL A 164 21.42 -6.41 -26.30
CA VAL A 164 22.65 -6.05 -27.01
C VAL A 164 23.89 -6.83 -26.54
N GLN A 165 23.69 -7.80 -25.63
CA GLN A 165 24.73 -8.66 -25.06
C GLN A 165 25.89 -7.88 -24.40
N ASP A 166 25.59 -6.74 -23.78
CA ASP A 166 26.56 -5.84 -23.15
C ASP A 166 26.79 -6.22 -21.66
N CYS A 167 27.87 -6.94 -21.42
CA CYS A 167 28.27 -7.40 -20.10
C CYS A 167 28.60 -6.26 -19.12
N GLU A 168 29.15 -5.14 -19.61
CA GLU A 168 29.55 -4.00 -18.78
C GLU A 168 28.33 -3.19 -18.36
N LEU A 169 27.39 -2.97 -19.29
CA LEU A 169 26.13 -2.30 -19.01
C LEU A 169 25.28 -3.10 -18.02
N LEU A 170 25.24 -4.43 -18.16
CA LEU A 170 24.57 -5.32 -17.19
C LEU A 170 25.17 -5.15 -15.80
N LYS A 171 26.50 -5.19 -15.68
CA LYS A 171 27.20 -5.00 -14.40
C LYS A 171 26.86 -3.65 -13.78
N LYS A 172 26.93 -2.57 -14.57
CA LYS A 172 26.60 -1.20 -14.13
C LYS A 172 25.17 -1.09 -13.61
N ALA A 173 24.21 -1.73 -14.28
CA ALA A 173 22.82 -1.72 -13.84
C ALA A 173 22.62 -2.46 -12.52
N VAL A 174 23.22 -3.64 -12.36
CA VAL A 174 23.16 -4.44 -11.13
C VAL A 174 23.83 -3.72 -9.95
N ASP A 175 24.95 -3.05 -10.18
CA ASP A 175 25.64 -2.26 -9.16
C ASP A 175 24.77 -1.08 -8.71
N ARG A 176 24.16 -0.35 -9.66
CA ARG A 176 23.25 0.75 -9.34
C ARG A 176 22.02 0.28 -8.54
N ALA A 177 21.49 -0.91 -8.86
CA ALA A 177 20.42 -1.52 -8.08
C ALA A 177 20.86 -1.82 -6.64
N SER A 178 22.06 -2.38 -6.48
CA SER A 178 22.63 -2.73 -5.18
C SER A 178 22.81 -1.52 -4.26
N GLU A 179 23.19 -0.37 -4.82
CA GLU A 179 23.28 0.90 -4.09
C GLU A 179 21.92 1.41 -3.59
N GLU A 180 20.85 1.17 -4.34
CA GLU A 180 19.49 1.64 -4.00
C GLU A 180 18.80 0.75 -2.96
N ILE A 181 19.11 -0.55 -2.94
CA ILE A 181 18.46 -1.52 -2.04
C ILE A 181 18.85 -1.33 -0.57
N LEU A 182 19.86 -0.51 -0.27
CA LEU A 182 20.37 -0.26 1.08
C LEU A 182 19.32 0.40 1.99
N ILE A 183 19.54 0.27 3.32
CA ILE A 183 18.74 1.01 4.31
C ILE A 183 18.96 2.51 4.11
N ALA A 184 17.89 3.23 3.84
CA ALA A 184 17.89 4.66 3.62
C ALA A 184 18.01 5.43 4.94
N ASP A 185 18.95 6.38 5.00
CA ASP A 185 19.16 7.21 6.19
C ASP A 185 18.00 8.17 6.45
N GLY A 186 17.58 8.29 7.71
CA GLY A 186 16.69 9.36 8.18
C GLY A 186 15.42 9.49 7.34
N LEU A 187 15.20 10.65 6.72
CA LEU A 187 14.01 10.96 5.92
C LEU A 187 14.17 10.71 4.40
N LYS A 188 15.30 10.12 3.97
CA LYS A 188 15.48 9.73 2.57
C LYS A 188 14.49 8.63 2.17
N GLU A 189 14.12 8.64 0.89
CA GLU A 189 13.34 7.59 0.24
C GLU A 189 14.07 6.25 0.25
N GLY A 190 13.33 5.15 0.15
CA GLY A 190 13.86 3.79 0.18
C GLY A 190 13.42 2.99 1.42
N VAL A 191 14.07 1.84 1.62
CA VAL A 191 13.79 0.92 2.75
C VAL A 191 14.27 1.52 4.06
N LYS A 192 13.43 1.51 5.09
CA LYS A 192 13.74 2.09 6.40
C LYS A 192 14.28 1.04 7.38
N PRO A 193 14.98 1.44 8.47
CA PRO A 193 15.49 0.50 9.47
C PRO A 193 14.45 -0.44 10.08
N ASP A 194 13.19 -0.02 10.17
CA ASP A 194 12.07 -0.84 10.62
C ASP A 194 11.40 -1.70 9.53
N TYR A 195 11.94 -1.64 8.31
CA TYR A 195 11.46 -2.27 7.07
C TYR A 195 10.15 -1.68 6.50
N SER A 196 9.76 -0.48 6.91
CA SER A 196 8.83 0.34 6.12
C SER A 196 9.53 0.91 4.87
N PHE A 197 8.79 1.51 3.95
CA PHE A 197 9.33 2.12 2.73
C PHE A 197 8.83 3.55 2.55
N PHE A 198 9.73 4.46 2.14
CA PHE A 198 9.41 5.84 1.79
C PHE A 198 9.57 6.12 0.30
N GLN A 199 8.63 6.89 -0.26
CA GLN A 199 8.73 7.45 -1.61
C GLN A 199 7.93 8.76 -1.71
N HIS A 200 8.39 9.69 -2.55
CA HIS A 200 7.93 11.07 -2.66
C HIS A 200 8.19 11.86 -1.37
N GLY A 201 9.43 11.78 -0.89
CA GLY A 201 9.87 12.24 0.43
C GLY A 201 9.54 11.24 1.56
N PRO A 202 9.53 11.68 2.83
CA PRO A 202 9.21 10.83 3.97
C PRO A 202 7.70 10.53 4.08
N GLN A 203 7.17 9.85 3.08
CA GLN A 203 5.78 9.38 3.03
C GLN A 203 5.76 7.86 3.08
N HIS A 204 4.92 7.30 3.94
CA HIS A 204 4.75 5.86 4.06
C HIS A 204 4.13 5.25 2.79
N TYR A 205 4.85 4.30 2.17
CA TYR A 205 4.51 3.75 0.86
C TYR A 205 4.85 2.26 0.69
N THR A 206 4.97 1.52 1.81
CA THR A 206 5.42 0.12 1.86
C THR A 206 4.71 -0.81 0.87
N MET A 207 3.41 -0.59 0.63
CA MET A 207 2.60 -1.43 -0.25
C MET A 207 2.15 -0.75 -1.55
N GLY A 208 2.58 0.49 -1.81
CA GLY A 208 2.48 1.12 -3.14
C GLY A 208 3.83 1.09 -3.86
N TYR A 209 4.61 2.17 -3.85
CA TYR A 209 5.97 2.15 -4.41
C TYR A 209 6.89 1.10 -3.80
N GLY A 210 6.78 0.78 -2.51
CA GLY A 210 7.52 -0.34 -1.91
C GLY A 210 7.15 -1.70 -2.52
N ARG A 211 5.87 -1.91 -2.85
CA ARG A 211 5.41 -3.08 -3.62
C ARG A 211 6.03 -3.08 -5.02
N SER A 212 5.98 -1.95 -5.74
CA SER A 212 6.56 -1.81 -7.08
C SER A 212 8.08 -2.06 -7.08
N PHE A 213 8.77 -1.63 -6.02
CA PHE A 213 10.20 -1.88 -5.79
C PHE A 213 10.49 -3.38 -5.69
N THR A 214 9.78 -4.10 -4.81
CA THR A 214 9.90 -5.55 -4.66
C THR A 214 9.51 -6.30 -5.92
N GLU A 215 8.40 -5.93 -6.56
CA GLU A 215 7.92 -6.58 -7.78
C GLU A 215 8.95 -6.50 -8.90
N SER A 216 9.57 -5.34 -9.08
CA SER A 216 10.57 -5.11 -10.13
C SER A 216 11.91 -5.81 -9.84
N LEU A 217 12.31 -5.92 -8.57
CA LEU A 217 13.54 -6.60 -8.15
C LEU A 217 13.44 -8.12 -8.11
N SER A 218 12.25 -8.66 -7.86
CA SER A 218 12.06 -10.11 -7.75
C SER A 218 12.50 -10.94 -8.97
N PRO A 219 12.19 -10.55 -10.23
CA PRO A 219 12.72 -11.25 -11.40
C PRO A 219 14.22 -11.07 -11.55
N MET A 220 14.80 -9.90 -11.19
CA MET A 220 16.25 -9.69 -11.18
C MET A 220 16.95 -10.70 -10.26
N VAL A 221 16.48 -10.82 -9.02
CA VAL A 221 17.04 -11.79 -8.05
C VAL A 221 17.04 -13.21 -8.63
N TYR A 222 15.93 -13.61 -9.26
CA TYR A 222 15.78 -14.93 -9.86
C TYR A 222 16.75 -15.15 -11.03
N ILE A 223 16.76 -14.26 -12.04
CA ILE A 223 17.55 -14.51 -13.26
C ILE A 223 19.06 -14.45 -13.00
N LEU A 224 19.51 -13.61 -12.05
CA LEU A 224 20.92 -13.44 -11.70
C LEU A 224 21.45 -14.57 -10.78
N SER A 225 20.59 -15.44 -10.25
CA SER A 225 20.94 -16.48 -9.27
C SER A 225 22.09 -17.39 -9.73
N GLY A 226 23.15 -17.50 -8.95
CA GLY A 226 24.30 -18.36 -9.23
C GLY A 226 25.22 -17.88 -10.36
N THR A 227 25.02 -16.67 -10.88
CA THR A 227 25.92 -16.02 -11.86
C THR A 227 26.86 -15.04 -11.15
N GLU A 228 27.89 -14.56 -11.84
CA GLU A 228 28.77 -13.50 -11.33
C GLU A 228 28.05 -12.16 -11.08
N TYR A 229 26.87 -11.98 -11.67
CA TYR A 229 26.01 -10.81 -11.48
C TYR A 229 25.03 -10.97 -10.30
N GLN A 230 25.09 -12.06 -9.55
CA GLN A 230 24.20 -12.25 -8.40
C GLN A 230 24.41 -11.15 -7.35
N PHE A 231 23.31 -10.65 -6.79
CA PHE A 231 23.35 -9.79 -5.61
C PHE A 231 24.10 -10.44 -4.45
N SER A 232 24.77 -9.59 -3.65
CA SER A 232 25.47 -10.03 -2.45
C SER A 232 24.51 -10.66 -1.44
N LYS A 233 25.04 -11.45 -0.51
CA LYS A 233 24.23 -12.09 0.54
C LYS A 233 23.51 -11.07 1.42
N GLU A 234 24.14 -9.93 1.65
CA GLU A 234 23.62 -8.82 2.44
C GLU A 234 22.41 -8.17 1.74
N ILE A 235 22.52 -7.94 0.42
CA ILE A 235 21.41 -7.41 -0.40
C ILE A 235 20.26 -8.41 -0.46
N LEU A 236 20.54 -9.69 -0.71
CA LEU A 236 19.52 -10.73 -0.71
C LEU A 236 18.81 -10.83 0.64
N LYS A 237 19.56 -10.73 1.75
CA LYS A 237 18.99 -10.70 3.11
C LYS A 237 18.07 -9.50 3.30
N LEU A 238 18.50 -8.31 2.88
CA LEU A 238 17.70 -7.09 3.04
C LEU A 238 16.40 -7.16 2.23
N LEU A 239 16.41 -7.69 1.01
CA LEU A 239 15.19 -7.89 0.21
C LEU A 239 14.22 -8.87 0.89
N VAL A 240 14.73 -9.98 1.42
CA VAL A 240 13.92 -10.97 2.13
C VAL A 240 13.35 -10.40 3.43
N ASP A 241 14.14 -9.64 4.19
CA ASP A 241 13.67 -9.01 5.42
C ASP A 241 12.68 -7.88 5.13
N PHE A 242 12.89 -7.07 4.09
CA PHE A 242 11.91 -6.07 3.67
C PHE A 242 10.55 -6.70 3.33
N LEU A 243 10.57 -7.83 2.62
CA LEU A 243 9.35 -8.59 2.31
C LEU A 243 8.69 -9.15 3.59
N LEU A 244 9.42 -9.95 4.37
CA LEU A 244 8.86 -10.71 5.49
C LEU A 244 8.59 -9.85 6.74
N GLU A 245 9.43 -8.86 7.00
CA GLU A 245 9.34 -7.98 8.17
C GLU A 245 8.65 -6.64 7.86
N GLY A 246 8.54 -6.25 6.60
CA GLY A 246 7.87 -5.02 6.18
C GLY A 246 6.50 -5.29 5.58
N GLN A 247 6.51 -5.78 4.34
CA GLN A 247 5.33 -5.85 3.47
C GLN A 247 4.29 -6.86 3.97
N VAL A 248 4.72 -8.03 4.44
CA VAL A 248 3.82 -9.10 4.90
C VAL A 248 3.05 -8.70 6.17
N TYR A 249 3.55 -7.76 6.96
CA TYR A 249 2.84 -7.20 8.12
C TYR A 249 1.65 -6.30 7.74
N MET A 250 1.47 -5.96 6.47
CA MET A 250 0.41 -5.07 5.95
C MET A 250 -0.55 -5.82 5.00
N ILE A 251 -0.58 -7.14 5.09
CA ILE A 251 -1.41 -8.03 4.28
C ILE A 251 -2.35 -8.84 5.19
N ARG A 252 -3.62 -8.94 4.81
CA ARG A 252 -4.61 -9.84 5.40
C ARG A 252 -5.36 -10.59 4.30
N ASN A 253 -5.23 -11.92 4.28
CA ASN A 253 -5.89 -12.81 3.31
C ASN A 253 -5.73 -12.37 1.83
N GLY A 254 -4.54 -11.94 1.45
CA GLY A 254 -4.27 -11.45 0.09
C GLY A 254 -4.65 -9.98 -0.15
N THR A 255 -5.40 -9.35 0.76
CA THR A 255 -5.71 -7.92 0.73
C THR A 255 -4.66 -7.07 1.42
N VAL A 256 -4.33 -5.94 0.82
CA VAL A 256 -3.40 -4.93 1.33
C VAL A 256 -4.13 -3.89 2.18
N ASP A 257 -3.50 -3.46 3.27
CA ASP A 257 -3.93 -2.31 4.04
C ASP A 257 -3.83 -1.01 3.23
N TYR A 258 -4.97 -0.34 3.00
CA TYR A 258 -5.03 0.88 2.21
C TYR A 258 -4.20 2.05 2.77
N LEU A 259 -3.89 2.04 4.07
CA LEU A 259 -3.05 3.06 4.70
C LEU A 259 -1.58 2.97 4.28
N ALA A 260 -1.16 1.83 3.72
CA ALA A 260 0.20 1.54 3.26
C ALA A 260 0.43 1.72 1.75
N ILE A 261 -0.63 2.03 0.99
CA ILE A 261 -0.63 2.07 -0.47
C ILE A 261 -0.25 3.46 -1.02
N GLY A 262 -0.35 4.52 -0.22
CA GLY A 262 -0.23 5.90 -0.73
C GLY A 262 -1.41 6.24 -1.64
N ARG A 263 -1.24 7.10 -2.67
CA ARG A 263 -2.36 7.52 -3.53
C ARG A 263 -3.02 6.39 -4.31
N GLU A 264 -2.31 5.28 -4.54
CA GLU A 264 -2.78 4.21 -5.41
C GLU A 264 -4.03 3.51 -4.86
N TYR A 265 -4.40 3.72 -3.59
CA TYR A 265 -5.63 3.12 -3.02
C TYR A 265 -6.91 3.55 -3.76
N CYS A 266 -6.86 4.64 -4.54
CA CYS A 266 -7.97 5.04 -5.40
C CYS A 266 -8.00 4.29 -6.75
N ARG A 267 -7.21 3.23 -6.90
CA ARG A 267 -7.25 2.29 -8.02
C ARG A 267 -7.85 0.96 -7.55
N PRO A 268 -8.86 0.39 -8.25
CA PRO A 268 -9.50 -0.88 -7.87
C PRO A 268 -8.51 -2.03 -7.61
N GLU A 269 -7.45 -2.12 -8.40
CA GLU A 269 -6.46 -3.19 -8.36
C GLU A 269 -5.38 -3.02 -7.29
N ALA A 270 -5.30 -1.89 -6.59
CA ALA A 270 -4.21 -1.62 -5.65
C ALA A 270 -4.26 -2.49 -4.37
N TYR A 271 -5.39 -3.12 -4.11
CA TYR A 271 -5.65 -3.87 -2.87
C TYR A 271 -5.11 -5.30 -2.89
N THR A 272 -4.63 -5.80 -4.02
CA THR A 272 -4.07 -7.16 -4.08
C THR A 272 -2.59 -7.20 -3.70
N SER A 273 -2.21 -8.22 -2.94
CA SER A 273 -0.82 -8.50 -2.57
C SER A 273 -0.16 -9.62 -3.38
N ILE A 274 -0.77 -10.01 -4.51
CA ILE A 274 -0.25 -11.07 -5.38
C ILE A 274 1.19 -10.83 -5.84
N ALA A 275 1.58 -9.57 -6.05
CA ALA A 275 2.94 -9.18 -6.40
C ALA A 275 3.96 -9.60 -5.32
N ILE A 276 3.60 -9.47 -4.04
CA ILE A 276 4.46 -9.86 -2.91
C ILE A 276 4.57 -11.39 -2.82
N ARG A 277 3.46 -12.10 -3.02
CA ARG A 277 3.47 -13.57 -3.06
C ARG A 277 4.33 -14.11 -4.22
N ARG A 278 4.23 -13.50 -5.41
CA ARG A 278 5.06 -13.85 -6.58
C ARG A 278 6.54 -13.54 -6.33
N ALA A 279 6.83 -12.40 -5.69
CA ALA A 279 8.20 -12.05 -5.32
C ALA A 279 8.82 -13.07 -4.36
N ALA A 280 8.07 -13.50 -3.33
CA ALA A 280 8.51 -14.54 -2.42
C ALA A 280 8.82 -15.87 -3.13
N GLU A 281 8.05 -16.21 -4.18
CA GLU A 281 8.28 -17.41 -4.99
C GLU A 281 9.59 -17.34 -5.80
N LEU A 282 9.85 -16.18 -6.41
CA LEU A 282 11.08 -15.97 -7.17
C LEU A 282 12.30 -15.96 -6.24
N TYR A 283 12.17 -15.37 -5.06
CA TYR A 283 13.19 -15.44 -4.02
C TYR A 283 13.44 -16.89 -3.58
N SER A 284 12.40 -17.70 -3.32
CA SER A 284 12.59 -19.09 -2.86
C SER A 284 13.26 -20.01 -3.89
N LYS A 285 13.17 -19.66 -5.19
CA LYS A 285 13.88 -20.34 -6.29
C LYS A 285 15.36 -19.99 -6.38
N THR A 286 15.83 -18.96 -5.68
CA THR A 286 17.23 -18.54 -5.66
C THR A 286 18.04 -19.41 -4.70
N SER A 287 19.11 -20.04 -5.18
CA SER A 287 19.85 -21.09 -4.44
C SER A 287 20.54 -20.58 -3.17
N SER A 288 20.99 -19.31 -3.15
CA SER A 288 21.62 -18.69 -1.97
C SER A 288 20.69 -17.80 -1.14
N ILE A 289 19.37 -17.90 -1.33
CA ILE A 289 18.42 -17.03 -0.63
C ILE A 289 18.40 -17.34 0.88
N PRO A 290 18.52 -16.32 1.75
CA PRO A 290 18.32 -16.50 3.18
C PRO A 290 16.83 -16.73 3.50
N ARG A 291 16.56 -17.37 4.64
CA ARG A 291 15.19 -17.59 5.16
C ARG A 291 14.21 -18.23 4.17
N LYS A 292 14.70 -19.08 3.25
CA LYS A 292 13.88 -19.80 2.25
C LYS A 292 12.63 -20.45 2.85
N ALA A 293 12.77 -21.14 3.98
CA ALA A 293 11.65 -21.80 4.66
C ALA A 293 10.55 -20.81 5.12
N ASN A 294 10.92 -19.57 5.51
CA ASN A 294 9.94 -18.54 5.86
C ASN A 294 9.20 -18.01 4.63
N LEU A 295 9.89 -17.84 3.51
CA LEU A 295 9.26 -17.47 2.23
C LEU A 295 8.25 -18.55 1.80
N GLU A 296 8.64 -19.83 1.87
CA GLU A 296 7.76 -20.97 1.54
C GLU A 296 6.57 -21.10 2.50
N ALA A 297 6.77 -20.83 3.78
CA ALA A 297 5.69 -20.80 4.77
C ALA A 297 4.72 -19.64 4.52
N PHE A 298 5.22 -18.44 4.16
CA PHE A 298 4.38 -17.31 3.76
C PHE A 298 3.56 -17.65 2.51
N ILE A 299 4.20 -18.24 1.49
CA ILE A 299 3.54 -18.69 0.27
C ILE A 299 2.40 -19.66 0.58
N THR A 300 2.67 -20.67 1.40
CA THR A 300 1.67 -21.68 1.77
C THR A 300 0.51 -21.06 2.53
N ALA A 301 0.80 -20.17 3.48
CA ALA A 301 -0.24 -19.47 4.25
C ALA A 301 -1.10 -18.58 3.34
N TYR A 302 -0.49 -17.87 2.38
CA TYR A 302 -1.17 -17.07 1.39
C TYR A 302 -2.12 -17.91 0.53
N ASP A 303 -1.59 -18.98 -0.08
CA ASP A 303 -2.35 -19.83 -1.00
C ASP A 303 -3.48 -20.60 -0.29
N SER A 304 -3.33 -20.86 1.02
CA SER A 304 -4.38 -21.48 1.85
C SER A 304 -5.37 -20.48 2.45
N GLY A 305 -5.23 -19.17 2.19
CA GLY A 305 -6.12 -18.14 2.75
C GLY A 305 -6.02 -18.01 4.27
N THR A 306 -4.83 -18.21 4.85
CA THR A 306 -4.60 -18.12 6.29
C THR A 306 -3.63 -16.99 6.65
N PRO A 307 -3.79 -16.34 7.82
CA PRO A 307 -2.88 -15.28 8.23
C PRO A 307 -1.51 -15.84 8.59
N TYR A 308 -0.48 -15.35 7.90
CA TYR A 308 0.92 -15.64 8.20
C TYR A 308 1.39 -14.92 9.46
N ILE A 309 1.07 -13.63 9.60
CA ILE A 309 1.42 -12.80 10.77
C ILE A 309 0.33 -12.90 11.84
N LYS A 310 0.75 -13.04 13.10
CA LYS A 310 -0.13 -13.06 14.29
C LYS A 310 0.48 -12.25 15.43
N GLU A 311 1.09 -11.13 15.08
CA GLU A 311 1.92 -10.32 15.96
C GLU A 311 1.50 -8.86 15.96
N THR A 312 2.10 -8.10 16.87
CA THR A 312 1.97 -6.64 16.94
C THR A 312 3.32 -6.02 16.63
N LYS A 313 3.38 -5.09 15.66
CA LYS A 313 4.60 -4.40 15.27
C LYS A 313 4.36 -2.90 15.11
N PHE A 314 5.27 -2.10 15.66
CA PHE A 314 5.31 -0.66 15.43
C PHE A 314 6.47 -0.31 14.49
N PHE A 315 6.12 0.17 13.30
CA PHE A 315 7.01 0.78 12.33
C PHE A 315 7.24 2.24 12.74
N LYS A 316 8.28 2.45 13.57
CA LYS A 316 8.62 3.74 14.15
C LYS A 316 8.96 4.81 13.11
N ASP A 317 9.54 4.42 11.97
CA ASP A 317 9.96 5.36 10.94
C ASP A 317 8.72 5.89 10.23
N SER A 318 7.75 5.02 9.90
CA SER A 318 6.50 5.40 9.24
C SER A 318 5.33 5.73 10.17
N LEU A 319 5.52 5.61 11.49
CA LEU A 319 4.48 5.76 12.51
C LEU A 319 3.24 4.86 12.28
N VAL A 320 3.46 3.61 11.88
CA VAL A 320 2.37 2.64 11.66
C VAL A 320 2.46 1.54 12.69
N LEU A 321 1.38 1.27 13.41
CA LEU A 321 1.23 0.07 14.23
C LEU A 321 0.35 -0.92 13.50
N THR A 322 0.83 -2.15 13.30
CA THR A 322 0.00 -3.28 12.86
C THR A 322 -0.19 -4.24 14.02
N HIS A 323 -1.41 -4.75 14.16
CA HIS A 323 -1.83 -5.61 15.25
C HIS A 323 -2.70 -6.73 14.69
N GLN A 324 -2.11 -7.92 14.61
CA GLN A 324 -2.73 -9.07 13.98
C GLN A 324 -2.88 -10.23 14.95
N ARG A 325 -3.98 -10.96 14.81
CA ARG A 325 -4.25 -12.24 15.45
C ARG A 325 -4.92 -13.16 14.43
N GLN A 326 -5.27 -14.37 14.86
CA GLN A 326 -5.92 -15.35 13.98
C GLN A 326 -7.17 -14.79 13.28
N ASN A 327 -7.98 -13.99 13.99
CA ASN A 327 -9.29 -13.56 13.52
C ASN A 327 -9.37 -12.08 13.13
N PHE A 328 -8.28 -11.32 13.26
CA PHE A 328 -8.30 -9.92 12.86
C PHE A 328 -6.93 -9.39 12.47
N TYR A 329 -6.99 -8.28 11.76
CA TYR A 329 -5.94 -7.32 11.44
C TYR A 329 -6.46 -5.95 11.83
N ILE A 330 -5.67 -5.21 12.58
CA ILE A 330 -5.92 -3.80 12.89
C ILE A 330 -4.62 -3.05 12.58
N SER A 331 -4.72 -1.93 11.88
CA SER A 331 -3.61 -0.98 11.79
C SER A 331 -4.01 0.40 12.25
N ILE A 332 -3.02 1.14 12.72
CA ILE A 332 -3.12 2.55 13.12
C ILE A 332 -1.98 3.29 12.45
N LYS A 333 -2.31 4.27 11.62
CA LYS A 333 -1.31 5.16 11.00
C LYS A 333 -1.34 6.49 11.72
N GLY A 334 -0.23 6.82 12.38
CA GLY A 334 0.03 8.02 13.16
C GLY A 334 0.28 9.29 12.33
N LEU A 335 0.46 10.42 13.02
CA LEU A 335 0.85 11.72 12.45
C LEU A 335 2.03 12.30 13.22
N ASN A 336 2.94 12.98 12.51
CA ASN A 336 3.88 13.92 13.12
C ASN A 336 4.28 15.04 12.14
N ASN A 337 5.20 15.92 12.55
CA ASN A 337 5.71 17.06 11.77
C ASN A 337 6.87 16.72 10.81
N THR A 338 7.28 15.46 10.74
CA THR A 338 8.37 14.99 9.87
C THR A 338 7.84 14.29 8.62
N LEU A 339 6.79 13.48 8.76
CA LEU A 339 6.21 12.69 7.70
C LEU A 339 5.28 13.53 6.82
N ILE A 340 5.23 13.16 5.55
CA ILE A 340 4.24 13.68 4.60
C ILE A 340 2.94 12.91 4.79
N GLY A 341 1.82 13.64 4.69
CA GLY A 341 0.47 13.07 4.77
C GLY A 341 0.10 12.26 3.53
N SER A 342 -1.19 12.19 3.24
CA SER A 342 -1.72 11.63 1.99
C SER A 342 -1.32 12.54 0.82
N GLU A 343 -0.97 11.97 -0.33
CA GLU A 343 -0.65 12.73 -1.54
C GLU A 343 -1.83 12.72 -2.53
N SER A 344 -2.02 13.83 -3.25
CA SER A 344 -2.83 13.86 -4.48
C SER A 344 -1.93 14.28 -5.63
N LEU A 345 -1.90 13.48 -6.70
CA LEU A 345 -1.01 13.70 -7.85
C LEU A 345 -1.64 13.07 -9.10
N ASN A 346 -1.41 13.68 -10.26
CA ASN A 346 -1.87 13.16 -11.57
C ASN A 346 -3.38 12.89 -11.66
N GLY A 347 -4.20 13.63 -10.90
CA GLY A 347 -5.64 13.43 -10.83
C GLY A 347 -6.08 12.24 -9.97
N GLU A 348 -5.14 11.62 -9.24
CA GLU A 348 -5.38 10.55 -8.29
C GLU A 348 -5.49 11.08 -6.86
N ASN A 349 -6.29 10.39 -6.05
CA ASN A 349 -6.50 10.64 -4.63
C ASN A 349 -6.93 12.08 -4.28
N ILE A 350 -7.80 12.67 -5.11
CA ILE A 350 -8.23 14.07 -4.96
C ILE A 350 -9.14 14.32 -3.74
N LEU A 351 -9.72 13.28 -3.15
CA LEU A 351 -10.57 13.33 -1.95
C LEU A 351 -9.84 12.84 -0.68
N GLY A 352 -8.60 12.36 -0.78
CA GLY A 352 -7.87 11.74 0.33
C GLY A 352 -7.28 12.70 1.36
N TYR A 353 -7.83 13.90 1.54
CA TYR A 353 -7.28 14.91 2.46
C TYR A 353 -7.20 14.40 3.91
N ASN A 354 -8.29 13.83 4.43
CA ASN A 354 -8.39 13.38 5.82
C ASN A 354 -7.55 12.14 6.14
N LEU A 355 -7.07 11.40 5.12
CA LEU A 355 -6.03 10.37 5.32
C LEU A 355 -4.72 10.94 5.87
N SER A 356 -4.52 12.26 5.80
CA SER A 356 -3.35 12.95 6.32
C SER A 356 -3.45 13.29 7.81
N TYR A 357 -4.59 13.06 8.46
CA TYR A 357 -4.77 13.39 9.88
C TYR A 357 -4.07 12.39 10.81
N GLY A 358 -3.62 11.26 10.27
CA GLY A 358 -2.84 10.24 10.96
C GLY A 358 -3.45 9.73 12.28
N THR A 359 -4.76 9.84 12.46
CA THR A 359 -5.56 9.05 13.42
C THR A 359 -6.21 7.84 12.73
N ASN A 360 -5.82 7.56 11.48
CA ASN A 360 -6.50 6.61 10.61
C ASN A 360 -6.28 5.18 11.07
N MET A 361 -7.32 4.37 10.96
CA MET A 361 -7.30 2.95 11.30
C MET A 361 -7.80 2.10 10.13
N CYS A 362 -7.38 0.84 10.07
CA CYS A 362 -7.91 -0.16 9.14
C CYS A 362 -8.26 -1.42 9.94
N PHE A 363 -9.46 -1.97 9.73
CA PHE A 363 -9.93 -3.20 10.37
C PHE A 363 -10.25 -4.25 9.30
N MET A 364 -9.53 -5.39 9.32
CA MET A 364 -9.78 -6.50 8.39
C MET A 364 -9.81 -7.84 9.13
N CYS A 365 -10.74 -8.71 8.79
CA CYS A 365 -10.71 -10.14 9.15
C CYS A 365 -10.60 -10.97 7.89
N THR A 366 -11.51 -10.71 6.95
CA THR A 366 -11.61 -11.39 5.65
C THR A 366 -10.75 -10.73 4.58
N GLY A 367 -10.48 -9.42 4.71
CA GLY A 367 -9.86 -8.61 3.67
C GLY A 367 -10.89 -7.92 2.76
N LYS A 368 -12.19 -8.05 3.05
CA LYS A 368 -13.29 -7.48 2.25
C LYS A 368 -14.04 -6.35 2.95
N GLU A 369 -13.66 -6.03 4.19
CA GLU A 369 -14.33 -5.00 5.00
C GLU A 369 -14.31 -3.60 4.35
N TYR A 370 -13.39 -3.37 3.40
CA TYR A 370 -13.27 -2.16 2.60
C TYR A 370 -13.39 -2.39 1.08
N GLU A 371 -13.93 -3.54 0.65
CA GLU A 371 -14.12 -3.85 -0.77
C GLU A 371 -15.00 -2.78 -1.43
N ASN A 372 -14.52 -2.18 -2.52
CA ASN A 372 -15.17 -1.08 -3.25
C ASN A 372 -15.46 0.20 -2.44
N MET A 373 -15.09 0.26 -1.17
CA MET A 373 -15.36 1.42 -0.31
C MET A 373 -14.80 2.75 -0.84
N PRO A 374 -13.61 2.84 -1.47
CA PRO A 374 -13.13 4.11 -2.02
C PRO A 374 -14.05 4.74 -3.08
N ALA A 375 -14.88 3.95 -3.76
CA ALA A 375 -15.84 4.48 -4.73
C ALA A 375 -17.06 5.15 -4.05
N VAL A 376 -17.35 4.77 -2.80
CA VAL A 376 -18.58 5.15 -2.07
C VAL A 376 -18.31 5.88 -0.76
N TRP A 377 -17.06 5.96 -0.31
CA TRP A 377 -16.68 6.60 0.95
C TRP A 377 -17.19 8.03 1.03
N ASP A 378 -17.64 8.38 2.22
CA ASP A 378 -17.66 9.73 2.72
C ASP A 378 -16.27 10.06 3.24
N TYR A 379 -15.50 10.79 2.42
CA TYR A 379 -14.11 11.13 2.71
C TYR A 379 -13.95 12.12 3.88
N SER A 380 -15.05 12.67 4.42
CA SER A 380 -15.03 13.42 5.68
C SER A 380 -14.98 12.52 6.92
N MET A 381 -15.35 11.23 6.75
CA MET A 381 -15.47 10.23 7.82
C MET A 381 -14.51 9.04 7.58
N MET A 382 -13.22 9.32 7.39
CA MET A 382 -12.25 8.23 7.23
C MET A 382 -12.13 7.41 8.53
N PRO A 383 -12.03 6.07 8.46
CA PRO A 383 -11.94 5.25 9.67
C PRO A 383 -10.81 5.69 10.60
N GLY A 384 -11.12 5.87 11.89
CA GLY A 384 -10.21 6.31 12.93
C GLY A 384 -10.08 7.83 13.11
N THR A 385 -10.46 8.65 12.11
CA THR A 385 -10.15 10.09 12.15
C THR A 385 -11.03 10.89 13.11
N THR A 386 -10.43 11.86 13.80
CA THR A 386 -11.16 13.00 14.39
C THR A 386 -11.13 14.17 13.41
N SER A 387 -12.21 14.41 12.68
CA SER A 387 -12.27 15.35 11.55
C SER A 387 -13.57 16.16 11.50
N TYR A 388 -13.55 17.21 10.69
CA TYR A 388 -14.77 17.95 10.33
C TYR A 388 -15.65 17.10 9.41
N ILE A 389 -16.95 17.10 9.67
CA ILE A 389 -17.95 16.55 8.76
C ILE A 389 -18.27 17.58 7.69
N GLU A 390 -17.98 17.20 6.45
CA GLU A 390 -17.87 18.13 5.32
C GLU A 390 -18.55 17.55 4.08
N SER A 391 -19.03 18.42 3.20
CA SER A 391 -19.49 17.98 1.89
C SER A 391 -18.30 17.53 1.05
N GLU A 392 -18.54 16.67 0.05
CA GLU A 392 -17.47 16.29 -0.91
C GLU A 392 -16.84 17.52 -1.58
N GLN A 393 -17.63 18.55 -1.89
CA GLN A 393 -17.12 19.79 -2.46
C GLN A 393 -16.20 20.55 -1.49
N ASP A 394 -16.52 20.56 -0.19
CA ASP A 394 -15.64 21.15 0.83
C ASP A 394 -14.30 20.38 0.89
N VAL A 395 -14.33 19.05 0.82
CA VAL A 395 -13.12 18.21 0.78
C VAL A 395 -12.30 18.49 -0.48
N LEU A 396 -12.93 18.60 -1.65
CA LEU A 396 -12.26 18.96 -2.92
C LEU A 396 -11.65 20.36 -2.90
N ASN A 397 -12.23 21.28 -2.11
CA ASN A 397 -11.73 22.65 -1.96
C ASN A 397 -10.54 22.73 -1.00
N ARG A 398 -10.19 21.65 -0.29
CA ARG A 398 -8.95 21.57 0.48
C ARG A 398 -7.75 21.70 -0.48
N LEU A 399 -6.68 22.34 -0.04
CA LEU A 399 -5.48 22.57 -0.85
C LEU A 399 -4.93 21.25 -1.42
N ASN A 400 -4.30 21.30 -2.59
CA ASN A 400 -3.55 20.16 -3.12
C ASN A 400 -2.46 19.75 -2.12
N ILE A 401 -2.56 18.54 -1.59
CA ILE A 401 -1.70 17.99 -0.52
C ILE A 401 -0.44 17.31 -1.03
N TRP A 402 -0.08 17.48 -2.31
CA TRP A 402 1.19 16.98 -2.80
C TRP A 402 2.36 17.45 -1.92
N ASN A 403 3.11 16.51 -1.36
CA ASN A 403 4.28 16.78 -0.52
C ASN A 403 3.98 17.66 0.72
N SER A 404 2.79 17.52 1.32
CA SER A 404 2.36 18.34 2.46
C SER A 404 2.49 17.63 3.82
N LYS A 405 3.14 18.31 4.78
CA LYS A 405 3.27 17.87 6.18
C LYS A 405 2.11 18.40 7.03
N ILE A 406 1.15 17.54 7.39
CA ILE A 406 -0.07 17.99 8.08
C ILE A 406 0.09 18.10 9.61
N GLY A 407 0.94 17.26 10.21
CA GLY A 407 1.19 17.31 11.65
C GLY A 407 2.07 18.48 12.07
N LEU A 408 1.77 19.05 13.23
CA LEU A 408 2.48 20.22 13.77
C LEU A 408 3.41 19.91 14.96
N ASN A 409 3.39 18.67 15.48
CA ASN A 409 4.28 18.22 16.54
C ASN A 409 4.90 16.83 16.24
N ASP A 410 5.81 16.37 17.09
CA ASP A 410 6.55 15.11 16.97
C ASP A 410 6.07 14.00 17.93
N LYS A 411 4.97 14.23 18.66
CA LYS A 411 4.48 13.32 19.69
C LYS A 411 3.64 12.21 19.09
N CYS A 412 4.32 11.21 18.55
CA CYS A 412 3.72 9.93 18.19
C CYS A 412 4.71 8.82 18.51
N TYR A 413 4.34 7.93 19.43
CA TYR A 413 5.21 6.82 19.84
C TYR A 413 4.38 5.64 20.32
N ALA A 414 5.00 4.46 20.31
CA ALA A 414 4.41 3.25 20.84
C ALA A 414 5.43 2.47 21.67
N SER A 415 4.93 1.65 22.58
CA SER A 415 5.73 0.63 23.25
C SER A 415 4.88 -0.62 23.43
N ILE A 416 5.43 -1.73 22.94
CA ILE A 416 4.77 -3.02 22.82
C ILE A 416 5.63 -4.06 23.54
N LYS A 417 4.99 -4.84 24.41
CA LYS A 417 5.59 -5.91 25.19
C LYS A 417 4.72 -7.15 25.08
N ASN A 418 5.31 -8.26 24.62
CA ASN A 418 4.61 -9.54 24.42
C ASN A 418 3.33 -9.41 23.57
N GLY A 419 3.39 -8.61 22.50
CA GLY A 419 2.25 -8.40 21.60
C GLY A 419 1.15 -7.46 22.11
N LYS A 420 1.32 -6.86 23.29
CA LYS A 420 0.36 -5.94 23.93
C LYS A 420 1.02 -4.62 24.27
N GLY A 421 0.27 -3.53 24.31
CA GLY A 421 0.81 -2.22 24.68
C GLY A 421 -0.01 -1.08 24.14
N ALA A 422 0.62 0.06 23.91
CA ALA A 422 -0.08 1.22 23.39
C ALA A 422 0.74 2.01 22.38
N MET A 423 0.02 2.63 21.45
CA MET A 423 0.48 3.73 20.62
C MET A 423 -0.28 4.97 21.04
N THR A 424 0.40 6.10 21.18
CA THR A 424 -0.22 7.38 21.51
C THR A 424 0.25 8.47 20.58
N MET A 425 -0.59 9.48 20.37
CA MET A 425 -0.17 10.71 19.74
C MET A 425 -0.98 11.93 20.15
N ASP A 426 -0.34 13.08 20.07
CA ASP A 426 -1.02 14.38 20.07
C ASP A 426 -1.27 14.75 18.61
N PHE A 427 -2.51 14.67 18.13
CA PHE A 427 -2.82 15.25 16.83
C PHE A 427 -2.97 16.76 16.99
N ASP A 428 -2.20 17.49 16.21
CA ASP A 428 -2.30 18.93 16.02
C ASP A 428 -2.13 19.15 14.53
N ASN A 429 -3.22 19.54 13.87
CA ASN A 429 -3.29 19.62 12.43
C ASN A 429 -3.53 21.06 11.95
N ARG A 430 -3.28 21.27 10.66
CA ARG A 430 -3.42 22.58 10.00
C ARG A 430 -4.85 23.14 10.02
N ASP A 431 -5.83 22.33 10.39
CA ASP A 431 -7.23 22.69 10.41
C ASP A 431 -7.71 23.14 11.79
N MET A 432 -6.78 23.42 12.72
CA MET A 432 -7.08 23.93 14.06
C MET A 432 -7.87 22.93 14.93
N LEU A 433 -7.70 21.64 14.67
CA LEU A 433 -8.12 20.56 15.57
C LEU A 433 -6.92 20.02 16.33
N THR A 434 -7.08 19.92 17.65
CA THR A 434 -6.06 19.33 18.53
C THR A 434 -6.67 18.27 19.43
N GLY A 435 -5.90 17.27 19.82
CA GLY A 435 -6.28 16.31 20.86
C GLY A 435 -5.20 15.26 21.09
N THR A 436 -5.40 14.44 22.11
CA THR A 436 -4.52 13.30 22.41
C THR A 436 -5.32 12.01 22.26
N VAL A 437 -4.81 11.08 21.47
CA VAL A 437 -5.42 9.76 21.25
C VAL A 437 -4.44 8.67 21.62
N THR A 438 -4.89 7.74 22.45
CA THR A 438 -4.16 6.53 22.84
C THR A 438 -4.91 5.31 22.34
N TYR A 439 -4.19 4.45 21.61
CA TYR A 439 -4.65 3.16 21.12
C TYR A 439 -3.99 2.06 21.95
N ILE A 440 -4.79 1.30 22.69
CA ILE A 440 -4.35 0.20 23.56
C ILE A 440 -4.64 -1.10 22.84
N VAL A 441 -3.59 -1.83 22.46
CA VAL A 441 -3.69 -3.10 21.74
C VAL A 441 -3.42 -4.27 22.68
N PHE A 442 -4.25 -5.30 22.58
CA PHE A 442 -4.26 -6.48 23.45
C PHE A 442 -4.80 -7.69 22.67
N ASP A 443 -4.99 -8.86 23.28
CA ASP A 443 -5.22 -10.09 22.49
C ASP A 443 -6.54 -10.10 21.71
N GLU A 444 -7.58 -9.46 22.25
CA GLU A 444 -8.91 -9.45 21.65
C GLU A 444 -9.11 -8.29 20.65
N GLY A 445 -8.26 -7.26 20.66
CA GLY A 445 -8.38 -6.11 19.75
C GLY A 445 -7.78 -4.83 20.28
N VAL A 446 -8.52 -3.72 20.13
CA VAL A 446 -8.05 -2.37 20.47
C VAL A 446 -9.08 -1.58 21.29
N ILE A 447 -8.60 -0.88 22.32
CA ILE A 447 -9.34 0.18 23.02
C ILE A 447 -8.76 1.52 22.62
N VAL A 448 -9.60 2.47 22.25
CA VAL A 448 -9.18 3.81 21.81
C VAL A 448 -9.71 4.86 22.77
N LEU A 449 -8.81 5.66 23.30
CA LEU A 449 -9.09 6.71 24.27
C LEU A 449 -8.71 8.06 23.67
N GLY A 450 -9.67 8.96 23.52
CA GLY A 450 -9.46 10.34 23.09
C GLY A 450 -9.69 11.33 24.22
N THR A 451 -8.82 12.33 24.34
CA THR A 451 -8.96 13.40 25.35
C THR A 451 -8.45 14.73 24.82
N ASN A 452 -8.85 15.82 25.50
CA ASN A 452 -8.45 17.18 25.15
C ASN A 452 -8.80 17.60 23.71
N ILE A 453 -9.86 17.04 23.12
CA ILE A 453 -10.25 17.36 21.75
C ILE A 453 -10.79 18.78 21.73
N CYS A 454 -10.14 19.65 20.97
CA CYS A 454 -10.45 21.06 20.86
C CYS A 454 -10.55 21.50 19.41
N CYS A 455 -11.52 22.37 19.12
CA CYS A 455 -11.58 23.14 17.89
C CYS A 455 -11.19 24.59 18.20
N HIS A 456 -10.12 25.08 17.57
CA HIS A 456 -9.63 26.44 17.74
C HIS A 456 -10.09 27.39 16.62
N LYS A 457 -10.79 26.86 15.60
CA LYS A 457 -11.35 27.66 14.51
C LYS A 457 -12.50 28.54 15.03
N GLN A 458 -12.38 29.85 14.82
CA GLN A 458 -13.43 30.80 15.18
C GLN A 458 -14.67 30.60 14.29
N ASN A 459 -15.86 30.68 14.89
CA ASN A 459 -17.15 30.57 14.19
C ASN A 459 -17.29 29.29 13.34
N ASN A 460 -16.79 28.16 13.83
CA ASN A 460 -16.96 26.88 13.15
C ASN A 460 -18.44 26.45 13.16
N ASP A 461 -18.97 26.12 11.98
CA ASP A 461 -20.33 25.65 11.74
C ASP A 461 -20.41 24.18 11.34
N LYS A 462 -19.26 23.51 11.17
CA LYS A 462 -19.17 22.08 10.83
C LYS A 462 -19.09 21.23 12.10
N GLU A 463 -19.85 20.14 12.15
CA GLU A 463 -19.72 19.13 13.20
C GLU A 463 -18.33 18.48 13.17
N ILE A 464 -17.79 18.11 14.33
CA ILE A 464 -16.52 17.39 14.46
C ILE A 464 -16.81 16.01 15.03
N TRP A 465 -16.34 14.99 14.34
CA TRP A 465 -16.61 13.60 14.70
C TRP A 465 -15.31 12.84 14.83
N THR A 466 -15.27 11.92 15.79
CA THR A 466 -14.37 10.78 15.70
C THR A 466 -15.10 9.65 14.98
N THR A 467 -14.62 9.30 13.79
CA THR A 467 -15.13 8.15 13.05
C THR A 467 -14.46 6.89 13.57
N ILE A 468 -15.24 5.93 14.05
CA ILE A 468 -14.72 4.63 14.49
C ILE A 468 -14.45 3.77 13.26
N ASN A 469 -15.45 3.60 12.40
CA ASN A 469 -15.28 2.88 11.14
C ASN A 469 -16.29 3.35 10.08
N GLN A 470 -15.92 3.12 8.82
CA GLN A 470 -16.76 3.26 7.65
C GLN A 470 -16.43 2.14 6.67
N CYS A 471 -17.27 1.10 6.66
CA CYS A 471 -16.97 -0.20 6.07
C CYS A 471 -18.21 -0.79 5.38
N VAL A 472 -18.01 -1.93 4.71
CA VAL A 472 -19.11 -2.75 4.20
C VAL A 472 -20.03 -3.20 5.35
N LEU A 473 -21.34 -3.05 5.16
CA LEU A 473 -22.37 -3.58 6.04
C LEU A 473 -22.52 -5.09 5.78
N GLU A 474 -22.40 -5.89 6.83
CA GLU A 474 -22.46 -7.35 6.78
C GLU A 474 -23.83 -7.85 7.24
N ASP A 475 -24.24 -9.03 6.78
CA ASP A 475 -25.56 -9.61 7.04
C ASP A 475 -25.85 -9.83 8.53
N ASN A 476 -24.80 -10.02 9.34
CA ASN A 476 -24.91 -10.20 10.79
C ASN A 476 -24.93 -8.88 11.57
N PHE A 477 -25.08 -7.74 10.89
CA PHE A 477 -25.17 -6.44 11.53
C PHE A 477 -26.25 -6.45 12.63
N ASN A 478 -25.85 -6.08 13.84
CA ASN A 478 -26.74 -6.09 14.97
C ASN A 478 -26.37 -5.01 15.99
N VAL A 479 -27.38 -4.37 16.56
CA VAL A 479 -27.23 -3.33 17.58
C VAL A 479 -27.83 -3.80 18.88
N GLN A 480 -27.06 -3.69 19.96
CA GLN A 480 -27.43 -4.13 21.31
C GLN A 480 -27.16 -3.00 22.32
N ALA A 481 -27.61 -3.22 23.55
CA ALA A 481 -27.34 -2.34 24.71
C ALA A 481 -27.67 -0.86 24.45
N ASP A 482 -28.85 -0.59 23.86
CA ASP A 482 -29.31 0.77 23.54
C ASP A 482 -28.33 1.56 22.65
N GLY A 483 -27.73 0.88 21.67
CA GLY A 483 -26.79 1.48 20.71
C GLY A 483 -25.32 1.46 21.15
N ASN A 484 -25.02 0.96 22.36
CA ASN A 484 -23.65 0.96 22.88
C ASN A 484 -22.81 -0.23 22.39
N VAL A 485 -23.42 -1.24 21.77
CA VAL A 485 -22.71 -2.40 21.25
C VAL A 485 -23.21 -2.68 19.83
N ILE A 486 -22.31 -2.62 18.85
CA ILE A 486 -22.62 -2.87 17.44
C ILE A 486 -21.77 -4.05 16.98
N THR A 487 -22.39 -5.07 16.39
CA THR A 487 -21.70 -6.16 15.68
C THR A 487 -21.79 -5.90 14.19
N ASN A 488 -20.68 -6.05 13.46
CA ASN A 488 -20.65 -6.07 11.99
C ASN A 488 -19.50 -6.96 11.53
N GLY A 489 -19.82 -8.03 10.81
CA GLY A 489 -18.84 -9.04 10.39
C GLY A 489 -18.18 -9.70 11.60
N SER A 490 -16.84 -9.68 11.60
CA SER A 490 -16.02 -10.26 12.67
C SER A 490 -15.68 -9.28 13.79
N PHE A 491 -16.24 -8.07 13.78
CA PHE A 491 -15.90 -7.02 14.73
C PHE A 491 -17.09 -6.64 15.63
N LEU A 492 -16.77 -6.38 16.90
CA LEU A 492 -17.66 -5.80 17.90
C LEU A 492 -17.16 -4.41 18.27
N TYR A 493 -17.99 -3.40 18.05
CA TYR A 493 -17.77 -2.01 18.42
C TYR A 493 -18.49 -1.72 19.73
N ILE A 494 -17.74 -1.36 20.77
CA ILE A 494 -18.26 -1.19 22.13
C ILE A 494 -18.02 0.24 22.58
N ASN A 495 -19.09 0.93 22.95
CA ASN A 495 -18.98 2.21 23.63
C ASN A 495 -18.45 2.01 25.05
N LEU A 496 -17.43 2.78 25.40
CA LEU A 496 -16.88 2.82 26.75
C LEU A 496 -17.03 4.22 27.37
N ASP A 497 -17.55 5.19 26.62
CA ASP A 497 -17.82 6.55 27.10
C ASP A 497 -19.18 6.59 27.82
N PRO A 498 -19.23 6.96 29.11
CA PRO A 498 -20.49 7.09 29.85
C PRO A 498 -21.31 8.32 29.47
N GLU A 499 -20.71 9.34 28.83
CA GLU A 499 -21.33 10.63 28.52
C GLU A 499 -21.80 10.75 27.07
N ARG A 500 -21.27 9.92 26.16
CA ARG A 500 -21.59 9.94 24.73
C ARG A 500 -22.07 8.57 24.28
N LYS A 501 -22.91 8.54 23.25
CA LYS A 501 -23.35 7.30 22.59
C LYS A 501 -22.60 7.11 21.28
N LEU A 502 -22.56 5.88 20.78
CA LEU A 502 -22.22 5.64 19.39
C LEU A 502 -23.35 6.14 18.50
N GLU A 503 -22.98 6.84 17.45
CA GLU A 503 -23.85 7.18 16.34
C GLU A 503 -23.51 6.29 15.15
N TYR A 504 -24.52 5.76 14.48
CA TYR A 504 -24.33 4.90 13.33
C TYR A 504 -25.41 5.15 12.28
N THR A 505 -25.02 4.98 11.02
CA THR A 505 -25.93 5.00 9.88
C THR A 505 -25.56 3.87 8.94
N TYR A 506 -26.55 3.31 8.27
CA TYR A 506 -26.32 2.35 7.20
C TYR A 506 -27.22 2.65 6.01
N ALA A 507 -26.66 2.55 4.82
CA ALA A 507 -27.38 2.80 3.59
C ALA A 507 -26.67 2.13 2.42
N LYS A 508 -27.46 1.76 1.40
CA LYS A 508 -26.90 1.43 0.09
C LYS A 508 -26.41 2.71 -0.59
N VAL A 509 -25.13 2.79 -0.85
CA VAL A 509 -24.48 3.93 -1.51
C VAL A 509 -23.97 3.50 -2.88
N THR A 510 -24.32 4.27 -3.90
CA THR A 510 -23.80 4.07 -5.27
C THR A 510 -22.81 5.18 -5.58
N GLY A 511 -21.63 4.82 -6.09
CA GLY A 511 -20.58 5.76 -6.42
C GLY A 511 -19.62 5.20 -7.45
N SER A 512 -18.67 6.01 -7.90
CA SER A 512 -17.66 5.62 -8.88
C SER A 512 -16.27 5.91 -8.32
N TRP A 513 -15.33 5.02 -8.59
CA TRP A 513 -13.90 5.23 -8.32
C TRP A 513 -13.39 6.54 -8.93
N ARG A 514 -14.03 7.01 -10.02
CA ARG A 514 -13.69 8.27 -10.67
C ARG A 514 -13.81 9.50 -9.76
N ARG A 515 -14.65 9.44 -8.72
CA ARG A 515 -14.79 10.51 -7.71
C ARG A 515 -13.45 10.86 -7.06
N ASN A 516 -12.60 9.85 -6.84
CA ASN A 516 -11.29 10.02 -6.23
C ASN A 516 -10.12 9.84 -7.22
N ASN A 517 -10.37 9.32 -8.43
CA ASN A 517 -9.36 9.17 -9.47
C ASN A 517 -9.88 9.59 -10.85
N LYS A 518 -9.46 10.75 -11.36
CA LYS A 518 -9.95 11.31 -12.63
C LYS A 518 -9.69 10.42 -13.85
N ASN A 519 -8.78 9.45 -13.73
CA ASN A 519 -8.30 8.63 -14.83
C ASN A 519 -9.10 7.32 -15.00
N ILE A 520 -9.95 6.96 -14.03
CA ILE A 520 -10.70 5.70 -14.04
C ILE A 520 -12.06 5.90 -14.75
N PRO A 521 -12.61 4.86 -15.42
CA PRO A 521 -13.95 4.91 -16.02
C PRO A 521 -15.04 5.36 -15.04
N THR A 522 -16.14 5.90 -15.59
CA THR A 522 -17.30 6.42 -14.83
C THR A 522 -18.21 5.33 -14.27
N GLU A 523 -17.87 4.06 -14.45
CA GLU A 523 -18.66 2.95 -13.96
C GLU A 523 -18.90 3.08 -12.45
N THR A 524 -20.11 2.73 -12.06
CA THR A 524 -20.56 2.83 -10.68
C THR A 524 -20.60 1.46 -10.03
N VAL A 525 -20.31 1.44 -8.74
CA VAL A 525 -20.49 0.30 -7.84
C VAL A 525 -21.48 0.70 -6.76
N ALA A 526 -22.23 -0.26 -6.25
CA ALA A 526 -23.14 -0.07 -5.14
C ALA A 526 -22.71 -0.94 -3.97
N VAL A 527 -22.61 -0.35 -2.79
CA VAL A 527 -22.16 -1.00 -1.57
C VAL A 527 -23.15 -0.67 -0.46
N ASP A 528 -23.55 -1.66 0.33
CA ASP A 528 -24.24 -1.42 1.58
C ASP A 528 -23.20 -0.95 2.61
N VAL A 529 -23.26 0.32 3.00
CA VAL A 529 -22.24 0.99 3.80
C VAL A 529 -22.73 1.14 5.23
N LEU A 530 -21.88 0.81 6.20
CA LEU A 530 -22.04 1.12 7.62
C LEU A 530 -21.06 2.23 8.02
N LYS A 531 -21.56 3.29 8.67
CA LYS A 531 -20.76 4.32 9.33
C LYS A 531 -21.00 4.25 10.84
N ILE A 532 -19.93 4.34 11.63
CA ILE A 532 -19.98 4.39 13.10
C ILE A 532 -19.06 5.52 13.57
N GLY A 533 -19.54 6.38 14.47
CA GLY A 533 -18.75 7.48 15.02
C GLY A 533 -19.29 8.05 16.33
N ILE A 534 -18.63 9.10 16.81
CA ILE A 534 -18.97 9.84 18.01
C ILE A 534 -18.88 11.34 17.68
N SER A 535 -19.97 12.08 17.87
CA SER A 535 -19.97 13.54 17.72
C SER A 535 -19.27 14.24 18.91
N HIS A 536 -18.54 15.30 18.59
CA HIS A 536 -17.98 16.26 19.55
C HIS A 536 -18.64 17.64 19.47
N GLY A 537 -19.69 17.78 18.65
CA GLY A 537 -20.31 19.07 18.32
C GLY A 537 -19.45 19.94 17.41
N THR A 538 -19.87 21.19 17.22
CA THR A 538 -19.18 22.17 16.35
C THR A 538 -18.02 22.90 17.01
N SER A 539 -17.91 22.93 18.33
CA SER A 539 -16.87 23.69 19.04
C SER A 539 -16.41 22.98 20.32
N PRO A 540 -15.88 21.75 20.22
CA PRO A 540 -15.40 21.03 21.38
C PRO A 540 -14.29 21.80 22.10
N LYS A 541 -14.34 21.79 23.43
CA LYS A 541 -13.34 22.39 24.33
C LYS A 541 -12.96 21.36 25.38
N GLY A 542 -11.97 20.52 25.06
CA GLY A 542 -11.54 19.44 25.93
C GLY A 542 -12.46 18.22 25.89
N SER A 543 -13.12 17.97 24.76
CA SER A 543 -13.98 16.81 24.55
C SER A 543 -13.18 15.51 24.65
N LYS A 544 -13.88 14.41 24.97
CA LYS A 544 -13.29 13.09 25.19
C LYS A 544 -14.14 12.03 24.49
N PHE A 545 -13.54 10.87 24.26
CA PHE A 545 -14.26 9.66 23.88
C PHE A 545 -13.52 8.42 24.36
N SER A 546 -14.22 7.30 24.46
CA SER A 546 -13.63 5.99 24.65
C SER A 546 -14.48 4.90 24.00
N TYR A 547 -13.86 4.04 23.22
CA TYR A 547 -14.52 2.89 22.60
C TYR A 547 -13.54 1.72 22.46
N ALA A 548 -14.07 0.53 22.17
CA ALA A 548 -13.28 -0.62 21.77
C ALA A 548 -13.75 -1.21 20.44
N VAL A 549 -12.83 -1.80 19.70
CA VAL A 549 -13.10 -2.65 18.54
C VAL A 549 -12.37 -3.97 18.78
N ILE A 550 -13.13 -5.05 18.95
CA ILE A 550 -12.59 -6.38 19.27
C ILE A 550 -13.13 -7.45 18.33
N ASP A 551 -12.46 -8.61 18.32
CA ASP A 551 -12.99 -9.85 17.75
C ASP A 551 -14.37 -10.15 18.33
N ALA A 552 -15.39 -10.26 17.47
CA ALA A 552 -16.78 -10.50 17.86
C ALA A 552 -17.00 -11.84 18.57
N SER A 553 -16.06 -12.79 18.47
CA SER A 553 -16.10 -14.05 19.22
C SER A 553 -15.60 -13.93 20.67
N LYS A 554 -15.10 -12.75 21.05
CA LYS A 554 -14.49 -12.48 22.36
C LYS A 554 -15.38 -11.57 23.21
N LYS A 555 -15.03 -11.48 24.50
CA LYS A 555 -15.67 -10.59 25.46
C LYS A 555 -14.66 -9.56 25.94
N LEU A 556 -15.12 -8.32 26.09
CA LEU A 556 -14.32 -7.27 26.68
C LEU A 556 -14.51 -7.25 28.20
N GLU A 557 -13.43 -7.45 28.95
CA GLU A 557 -13.43 -7.41 30.41
C GLU A 557 -12.59 -6.23 30.90
N VAL A 558 -13.22 -5.06 30.97
CA VAL A 558 -12.61 -3.82 31.48
C VAL A 558 -13.11 -3.53 32.88
N GLU A 559 -12.19 -3.41 33.83
CA GLU A 559 -12.50 -3.05 35.21
C GLU A 559 -12.53 -1.53 35.41
N ASN A 560 -11.62 -0.81 34.75
CA ASN A 560 -11.48 0.63 34.90
C ASN A 560 -10.84 1.27 33.67
N ILE A 561 -11.24 2.52 33.38
CA ILE A 561 -10.69 3.35 32.32
C ILE A 561 -10.29 4.69 32.92
N VAL A 562 -9.07 5.11 32.61
CA VAL A 562 -8.57 6.45 32.91
C VAL A 562 -8.36 7.17 31.61
N ASN A 563 -8.99 8.34 31.44
CA ASN A 563 -8.92 9.10 30.19
C ASN A 563 -8.77 10.60 30.46
N THR A 564 -7.54 11.02 30.73
CA THR A 564 -7.18 12.41 31.07
C THR A 564 -6.00 12.90 30.23
N PRO A 565 -5.80 14.23 30.11
CA PRO A 565 -4.63 14.78 29.41
C PRO A 565 -3.27 14.43 30.06
N LEU A 566 -3.25 13.88 31.28
CA LEU A 566 -2.03 13.48 31.98
C LEU A 566 -1.74 11.99 31.83
N ILE A 567 -2.80 11.17 31.81
CA ILE A 567 -2.72 9.72 31.77
C ILE A 567 -3.95 9.15 31.06
N GLN A 568 -3.71 8.19 30.18
CA GLN A 568 -4.73 7.37 29.54
C GLN A 568 -4.40 5.89 29.74
N GLY A 569 -5.38 5.05 30.06
CA GLY A 569 -5.13 3.63 30.28
C GLY A 569 -6.33 2.84 30.76
N VAL A 570 -6.12 1.53 30.86
CA VAL A 570 -7.14 0.53 31.17
C VAL A 570 -6.61 -0.46 32.19
N GLU A 571 -7.46 -0.79 33.16
CA GLU A 571 -7.33 -1.97 34.02
C GLU A 571 -8.30 -3.04 33.52
N PHE A 572 -7.80 -4.24 33.28
CA PHE A 572 -8.56 -5.38 32.81
C PHE A 572 -9.05 -6.25 33.97
N GLY A 573 -10.15 -6.98 33.78
CA GLY A 573 -10.75 -7.83 34.82
C GLY A 573 -9.85 -8.95 35.35
N ASN A 574 -8.79 -9.31 34.61
CA ASN A 574 -7.78 -10.29 35.03
C ASN A 574 -6.63 -9.70 35.88
N GLY A 575 -6.70 -8.41 36.22
CA GLY A 575 -5.66 -7.68 36.96
C GLY A 575 -4.53 -7.08 36.11
N GLY A 576 -4.57 -7.29 34.79
CA GLY A 576 -3.66 -6.67 33.85
C GLY A 576 -3.94 -5.19 33.62
N HIS A 577 -2.93 -4.43 33.19
CA HIS A 577 -3.13 -3.02 32.87
C HIS A 577 -2.15 -2.47 31.83
N ILE A 578 -2.66 -1.53 31.02
CA ILE A 578 -1.90 -0.73 30.07
C ILE A 578 -2.18 0.74 30.34
N PHE A 579 -1.13 1.51 30.63
CA PHE A 579 -1.22 2.94 30.85
C PHE A 579 -0.20 3.69 30.01
N VAL A 580 -0.58 4.88 29.56
CA VAL A 580 0.29 5.86 28.92
C VAL A 580 0.33 7.08 29.82
N PHE A 581 1.50 7.38 30.35
CA PHE A 581 1.78 8.58 31.12
C PHE A 581 2.28 9.66 30.15
N HIS A 582 1.45 10.66 29.88
CA HIS A 582 1.82 11.79 28.99
C HIS A 582 2.80 12.74 29.66
N LYS A 583 2.89 12.69 30.99
CA LYS A 583 3.88 13.36 31.83
C LYS A 583 4.26 12.44 32.98
N ALA A 584 5.42 12.71 33.60
CA ALA A 584 5.83 12.04 34.82
C ALA A 584 4.73 12.13 35.88
N GLY A 585 4.46 11.02 36.56
CA GLY A 585 3.40 10.95 37.55
C GLY A 585 3.22 9.56 38.15
N GLU A 586 2.20 9.45 39.00
CA GLU A 586 1.81 8.21 39.64
C GLU A 586 0.30 7.97 39.51
N TYR A 587 -0.08 6.71 39.46
CA TYR A 587 -1.47 6.28 39.41
C TYR A 587 -1.67 5.10 40.35
N THR A 588 -2.73 5.14 41.16
CA THR A 588 -3.10 4.04 42.05
C THR A 588 -4.21 3.22 41.42
N LEU A 589 -3.89 1.97 41.10
CA LEU A 589 -4.81 0.98 40.55
C LEU A 589 -5.96 0.68 41.52
N LYS A 590 -7.06 0.10 41.03
CA LYS A 590 -8.17 -0.36 41.88
C LYS A 590 -7.75 -1.40 42.92
N SER A 591 -6.71 -2.18 42.60
CA SER A 591 -6.06 -3.11 43.54
C SER A 591 -5.34 -2.42 44.72
N GLY A 592 -5.18 -1.09 44.70
CA GLY A 592 -4.42 -0.32 45.68
C GLY A 592 -2.92 -0.21 45.39
N LYS A 593 -2.41 -0.91 44.37
CA LYS A 593 -1.00 -0.80 43.95
C LYS A 593 -0.78 0.51 43.18
N THR A 594 0.25 1.27 43.57
CA THR A 594 0.68 2.46 42.84
C THR A 594 1.71 2.11 41.78
N ILE A 595 1.49 2.59 40.56
CA ILE A 595 2.45 2.60 39.46
C ILE A 595 2.99 4.01 39.28
N LYS A 596 4.29 4.13 38.98
CA LYS A 596 4.96 5.41 38.71
C LYS A 596 5.68 5.32 37.38
N SER A 597 5.71 6.42 36.64
CA SER A 597 6.43 6.53 35.38
C SER A 597 6.94 7.95 35.18
N ASP A 598 8.11 8.10 34.57
CA ASP A 598 8.64 9.38 34.12
C ASP A 598 8.00 9.84 32.79
N GLY A 599 7.13 9.00 32.21
CA GLY A 599 6.46 9.20 30.93
C GLY A 599 6.47 7.91 30.10
N GLY A 600 5.57 7.83 29.11
CA GLY A 600 5.51 6.70 28.19
C GLY A 600 4.59 5.56 28.63
N VAL A 601 4.71 4.41 27.95
CA VAL A 601 3.79 3.27 28.13
C VAL A 601 4.27 2.33 29.22
N VAL A 602 3.36 2.00 30.15
CA VAL A 602 3.53 1.00 31.20
C VAL A 602 2.60 -0.17 30.91
N VAL A 603 3.18 -1.37 30.77
CA VAL A 603 2.46 -2.62 30.46
C VAL A 603 2.77 -3.68 31.52
N ASN A 604 1.74 -4.27 32.14
CA ASN A 604 1.94 -5.29 33.18
C ASN A 604 0.81 -6.35 33.24
N ASN A 605 1.21 -7.62 33.37
CA ASN A 605 0.37 -8.79 33.65
C ASN A 605 -0.90 -8.91 32.81
N ILE A 606 -0.77 -8.94 31.47
CA ILE A 606 -1.92 -9.00 30.55
C ILE A 606 -1.89 -10.26 29.73
#